data_AF-A0A853B030-F1
#
_entry.id   AF-A0A853B030-F1
#
_cell.length_a   1.000
_cell.length_b   1.000
_cell.length_c   1.000
_cell.angle_alpha   90.00
_cell.angle_beta   90.00
_cell.angle_gamma   90.00
#
_symmetry.space_group_name_H-M   'P 1'
#
loop_
_entity.id
_entity.type
_entity.pdbx_description
1 polymer ?
#
loop_
_entity_poly.entity_id
_entity_poly.type
_entity_poly.pdbx_seq_one_letter_code
_entity_poly.pdbx_strand_id
1 'polypeptide(L)'
;MKTLKIDSPFAGGTTWDVVDRTVIGALAPSMIGTMRRGSEDFLWFAERRIAGHQLGRPGRWDHPVERELLGWRSRLAFELDPPVVVPEIDLKLSHWVRNTHEEFLRRLPETGGMVQLQSVRDVDAWLHTLIDHYKAVKAAGEEQLDPDARATLMAWFRNTFFKIRRAADRVGLTRVRP
;
A
#
# COMPACT_ATOMS: atom_id res chain seq x y z
N MET A 1 26.95 8.27 -22.56
CA MET A 1 26.60 6.88 -22.22
C MET A 1 25.09 6.76 -22.21
N LYS A 2 24.47 6.10 -23.21
CA LYS A 2 23.02 5.83 -23.21
C LYS A 2 22.80 4.57 -22.39
N THR A 3 22.32 4.72 -21.16
CA THR A 3 21.92 3.60 -20.32
C THR A 3 20.78 2.87 -21.03
N LEU A 4 20.97 1.58 -21.35
CA LEU A 4 19.88 0.72 -21.77
C LEU A 4 18.80 0.79 -20.69
N LYS A 5 17.63 1.34 -21.04
CA LYS A 5 16.41 1.10 -20.28
C LYS A 5 16.12 -0.38 -20.44
N ILE A 6 16.47 -1.16 -19.44
CA ILE A 6 15.88 -2.49 -19.27
C ILE A 6 14.42 -2.20 -18.95
N ASP A 7 13.56 -2.33 -19.96
CA ASP A 7 12.14 -2.49 -19.74
C ASP A 7 11.99 -3.79 -18.96
N SER A 8 11.99 -3.67 -17.64
CA SER A 8 11.55 -4.73 -16.75
C SER A 8 10.22 -5.27 -17.32
N PRO A 9 9.94 -6.58 -17.25
CA PRO A 9 8.60 -7.09 -17.55
C PRO A 9 7.51 -6.41 -16.69
N PHE A 10 7.91 -5.66 -15.65
CA PHE A 10 7.08 -4.81 -14.78
C PHE A 10 7.10 -3.31 -15.11
N ALA A 11 7.97 -2.84 -16.02
CA ALA A 11 7.96 -1.47 -16.54
C ALA A 11 6.79 -1.21 -17.51
N GLY A 12 6.33 -2.27 -18.20
CA GLY A 12 5.27 -2.20 -19.22
C GLY A 12 3.84 -2.49 -18.74
N GLY A 13 3.61 -2.80 -17.46
CA GLY A 13 2.40 -3.55 -17.07
C GLY A 13 1.28 -2.81 -16.33
N THR A 14 1.31 -1.49 -16.20
CA THR A 14 0.22 -0.73 -15.57
C THR A 14 -0.05 0.58 -16.30
N THR A 15 -1.03 0.57 -17.20
CA THR A 15 -1.63 1.79 -17.75
C THR A 15 -2.62 2.31 -16.73
N TRP A 16 -2.46 3.55 -16.29
CA TRP A 16 -3.44 4.26 -15.47
C TRP A 16 -3.78 5.57 -16.17
N ASP A 17 -5.03 5.76 -16.50
CA ASP A 17 -5.51 6.97 -17.15
C ASP A 17 -6.82 7.46 -16.57
N VAL A 18 -7.33 8.54 -17.14
CA VAL A 18 -8.57 9.18 -16.73
C VAL A 18 -9.59 9.04 -17.85
N VAL A 19 -10.79 8.61 -17.49
CA VAL A 19 -11.98 8.73 -18.34
C VAL A 19 -13.05 9.48 -17.55
N ASP A 20 -13.46 10.64 -18.07
CA ASP A 20 -14.31 11.61 -17.35
C ASP A 20 -13.73 11.98 -15.97
N ARG A 21 -14.35 11.52 -14.88
CA ARG A 21 -13.87 11.71 -13.50
C ARG A 21 -13.39 10.43 -12.83
N THR A 22 -13.11 9.38 -13.62
CA THR A 22 -12.70 8.07 -13.11
C THR A 22 -11.25 7.78 -13.47
N VAL A 23 -10.46 7.34 -12.51
CA VAL A 23 -9.12 6.79 -12.78
C VAL A 23 -9.26 5.32 -13.12
N ILE A 24 -8.82 4.93 -14.31
CA ILE A 24 -8.90 3.56 -14.83
C ILE A 24 -7.50 2.99 -14.98
N GLY A 25 -7.28 1.80 -14.42
CA GLY A 25 -6.01 1.11 -14.46
C GLY A 25 -6.09 -0.28 -15.07
N ALA A 26 -5.10 -0.72 -15.83
CA ALA A 26 -4.90 -2.15 -16.12
C ALA A 26 -3.88 -2.73 -15.14
N LEU A 27 -4.19 -3.90 -14.58
CA LEU A 27 -3.26 -4.64 -13.72
C LEU A 27 -2.77 -5.92 -14.38
N ALA A 28 -1.47 -6.14 -14.27
CA ALA A 28 -0.88 -7.43 -14.58
C ALA A 28 -1.51 -8.53 -13.70
N PRO A 29 -2.04 -9.63 -14.27
CA PRO A 29 -2.69 -10.69 -13.50
C PRO A 29 -1.81 -11.28 -12.39
N SER A 30 -0.50 -11.40 -12.64
CA SER A 30 0.48 -11.87 -11.66
C SER A 30 0.55 -11.00 -10.40
N MET A 31 0.24 -9.71 -10.50
CA MET A 31 0.26 -8.78 -9.37
C MET A 31 -1.01 -8.85 -8.53
N ILE A 32 -2.14 -9.32 -9.08
CA ILE A 32 -3.40 -9.46 -8.33
C ILE A 32 -3.20 -10.43 -7.17
N GLY A 33 -2.64 -11.62 -7.44
CA GLY A 33 -2.39 -12.63 -6.40
C GLY A 33 -1.40 -12.13 -5.33
N THR A 34 -0.36 -11.40 -5.74
CA THR A 34 0.62 -10.80 -4.82
C THR A 34 -0.01 -9.74 -3.93
N MET A 35 -0.79 -8.81 -4.50
CA MET A 35 -1.47 -7.75 -3.75
C MET A 35 -2.57 -8.30 -2.84
N ARG A 36 -3.28 -9.34 -3.27
CA ARG A 36 -4.33 -10.00 -2.49
C ARG A 36 -3.75 -10.63 -1.24
N ARG A 37 -2.77 -11.53 -1.40
CA ARG A 37 -2.09 -12.19 -0.27
C ARG A 37 -1.46 -11.18 0.68
N GLY A 38 -0.72 -10.21 0.15
CA GLY A 38 -0.11 -9.16 0.99
C GLY A 38 -1.16 -8.37 1.78
N SER A 39 -2.30 -8.03 1.17
CA SER A 39 -3.39 -7.36 1.88
C SER A 39 -4.08 -8.23 2.91
N GLU A 40 -4.26 -9.52 2.65
CA GLU A 40 -4.78 -10.50 3.61
C GLU A 40 -3.85 -10.65 4.82
N ASP A 41 -2.52 -10.64 4.62
CA ASP A 41 -1.53 -10.64 5.70
C ASP A 41 -1.65 -9.36 6.56
N PHE A 42 -1.85 -8.20 5.94
CA PHE A 42 -2.08 -6.94 6.67
C PHE A 42 -3.41 -6.93 7.43
N LEU A 43 -4.47 -7.54 6.89
CA LEU A 43 -5.73 -7.70 7.60
C LEU A 43 -5.55 -8.58 8.84
N TRP A 44 -4.94 -9.76 8.68
CA TRP A 44 -4.66 -10.65 9.79
C TRP A 44 -3.80 -9.98 10.86
N PHE A 45 -2.77 -9.25 10.45
CA PHE A 45 -1.94 -8.43 11.32
C PHE A 45 -2.77 -7.41 12.11
N ALA A 46 -3.59 -6.61 11.43
CA ALA A 46 -4.38 -5.56 12.06
C ALA A 46 -5.44 -6.14 13.01
N GLU A 47 -6.13 -7.21 12.62
CA GLU A 47 -7.12 -7.91 13.44
C GLU A 47 -6.50 -8.47 14.71
N ARG A 48 -5.34 -9.12 14.61
CA ARG A 48 -4.62 -9.62 15.79
C ARG A 48 -4.23 -8.50 16.74
N ARG A 49 -3.78 -7.36 16.22
CA ARG A 49 -3.44 -6.20 17.07
C ARG A 49 -4.67 -5.60 17.74
N ILE A 50 -5.76 -5.39 16.99
CA ILE A 50 -7.03 -4.89 17.53
C ILE A 50 -7.55 -5.80 18.65
N ALA A 51 -7.53 -7.12 18.45
CA ALA A 51 -7.92 -8.09 19.47
C ALA A 51 -7.00 -8.01 20.70
N GLY A 52 -5.69 -7.82 20.51
CA GLY A 52 -4.74 -7.60 21.60
C GLY A 52 -5.11 -6.40 22.48
N HIS A 53 -5.49 -5.27 21.87
CA HIS A 53 -5.97 -4.09 22.61
C HIS A 53 -7.23 -4.36 23.42
N GLN A 54 -8.21 -5.05 22.83
CA GLN A 54 -9.46 -5.41 23.51
C GLN A 54 -9.22 -6.30 24.75
N LEU A 55 -8.13 -7.08 24.74
CA LEU A 55 -7.71 -7.92 25.86
C LEU A 55 -6.76 -7.20 26.85
N GLY A 56 -6.51 -5.90 26.69
CA GLY A 56 -5.58 -5.14 27.53
C GLY A 56 -4.10 -5.52 27.30
N ARG A 57 -3.78 -6.08 26.13
CA ARG A 57 -2.45 -6.56 25.75
C ARG A 57 -1.97 -5.87 24.46
N PRO A 58 -1.75 -4.54 24.47
CA PRO A 58 -1.24 -3.85 23.29
C PRO A 58 0.13 -4.41 22.90
N GLY A 59 0.28 -4.77 21.64
CA GLY A 59 1.56 -5.25 21.11
C GLY A 59 2.59 -4.12 21.02
N ARG A 60 3.88 -4.44 21.08
CA ARG A 60 4.95 -3.50 20.72
C ARG A 60 5.17 -3.48 19.22
N TRP A 61 5.91 -2.50 18.71
CA TRP A 61 6.37 -2.46 17.31
C TRP A 61 7.80 -3.02 17.26
N ASP A 62 7.96 -4.28 17.65
CA ASP A 62 9.30 -4.86 17.77
C ASP A 62 9.77 -5.43 16.44
N HIS A 63 8.83 -5.79 15.56
CA HIS A 63 9.15 -6.31 14.23
C HIS A 63 9.46 -5.16 13.24
N PRO A 64 10.50 -5.26 12.39
CA PRO A 64 10.89 -4.19 11.47
C PRO A 64 9.78 -3.72 10.53
N VAL A 65 8.96 -4.64 10.02
CA VAL A 65 7.81 -4.32 9.16
C VAL A 65 6.78 -3.47 9.91
N GLU A 66 6.50 -3.79 11.17
CA GLU A 66 5.55 -3.04 12.00
C GLU A 66 6.05 -1.62 12.25
N ARG A 67 7.35 -1.47 12.59
CA ARG A 67 7.95 -0.15 12.79
C ARG A 67 7.88 0.73 11.55
N GLU A 68 8.21 0.17 10.39
CA GLU A 68 8.21 0.94 9.14
C GLU A 68 6.78 1.29 8.71
N LEU A 69 5.85 0.33 8.80
CA LEU A 69 4.43 0.50 8.45
C LEU A 69 3.73 1.49 9.38
N LEU A 70 3.66 1.16 10.67
CA LEU A 70 2.92 1.95 11.66
C LEU A 70 3.63 3.27 11.94
N GLY A 71 4.96 3.32 11.88
CA GLY A 71 5.71 4.58 11.94
C GLY A 71 5.41 5.51 10.77
N TRP A 72 5.25 4.98 9.55
CA TRP A 72 4.82 5.78 8.41
C TRP A 72 3.39 6.31 8.57
N ARG A 73 2.45 5.44 8.94
CA ARG A 73 1.05 5.84 9.18
C ARG A 73 0.95 6.85 10.33
N SER A 74 1.73 6.67 11.39
CA SER A 74 1.80 7.60 12.52
C SER A 74 2.22 9.01 12.09
N ARG A 75 3.34 9.13 11.34
CA ARG A 75 3.79 10.42 10.78
C ARG A 75 2.73 11.08 9.92
N LEU A 76 2.04 10.30 9.08
CA LEU A 76 1.02 10.83 8.17
C LEU A 76 -0.24 11.30 8.91
N ALA A 77 -0.68 10.59 9.95
CA ALA A 77 -1.92 10.92 10.66
C ALA A 77 -1.74 11.95 11.78
N PHE A 78 -0.55 12.03 12.37
CA PHE A 78 -0.32 12.79 13.60
C PHE A 78 0.86 13.75 13.54
N GLU A 79 1.57 13.84 12.41
CA GLU A 79 2.77 14.70 12.24
C GLU A 79 3.86 14.46 13.30
N LEU A 80 3.89 13.25 13.87
CA LEU A 80 4.84 12.87 14.92
C LEU A 80 6.13 12.31 14.33
N ASP A 81 7.27 12.96 14.59
CA ASP A 81 8.60 12.46 14.26
C ASP A 81 9.59 12.72 15.43
N PRO A 82 10.13 11.68 16.10
CA PRO A 82 9.91 10.25 15.84
C PRO A 82 8.49 9.80 16.23
N PRO A 83 7.97 8.71 15.62
CA PRO A 83 6.65 8.19 15.96
C PRO A 83 6.59 7.77 17.43
N VAL A 84 5.57 8.26 18.14
CA VAL A 84 5.33 7.93 19.55
C VAL A 84 4.43 6.69 19.62
N VAL A 85 4.89 5.65 20.31
CA VAL A 85 4.14 4.40 20.50
C VAL A 85 3.31 4.51 21.78
N VAL A 86 2.10 5.05 21.66
CA VAL A 86 1.07 4.96 22.72
C VAL A 86 -0.08 4.05 22.27
N PRO A 87 -0.68 3.28 23.19
CA PRO A 87 -1.71 2.30 22.85
C PRO A 87 -2.87 2.86 22.03
N GLU A 88 -3.32 4.07 22.34
CA GLU A 88 -4.44 4.72 21.65
C GLU A 88 -4.12 5.05 20.20
N ILE A 89 -2.88 5.47 19.92
CA ILE A 89 -2.40 5.72 18.55
C ILE A 89 -2.27 4.38 17.82
N ASP A 90 -1.65 3.37 18.44
CA ASP A 90 -1.50 2.04 17.84
C ASP A 90 -2.84 1.42 17.43
N LEU A 91 -3.86 1.52 18.29
CA LEU A 91 -5.19 1.02 17.99
C LEU A 91 -5.83 1.75 16.80
N LYS A 92 -5.73 3.09 16.77
CA LYS A 92 -6.22 3.90 15.64
C LYS A 92 -5.53 3.53 14.34
N LEU A 93 -4.20 3.36 14.36
CA LEU A 93 -3.42 2.95 13.19
C LEU A 93 -3.80 1.54 12.73
N SER A 94 -4.00 0.60 13.66
CA SER A 94 -4.43 -0.77 13.35
C SER A 94 -5.79 -0.80 12.66
N HIS A 95 -6.77 -0.03 13.16
CA HIS A 95 -8.05 0.14 12.48
C HIS A 95 -7.91 0.78 11.09
N TRP A 96 -7.01 1.76 10.94
CA TRP A 96 -6.78 2.40 9.66
C TRP A 96 -6.16 1.45 8.62
N VAL A 97 -5.19 0.63 9.02
CA VAL A 97 -4.62 -0.44 8.18
C VAL A 97 -5.74 -1.40 7.77
N ARG A 98 -6.51 -1.93 8.73
CA ARG A 98 -7.61 -2.86 8.43
C ARG A 98 -8.59 -2.29 7.41
N ASN A 99 -9.13 -1.10 7.67
CA ASN A 99 -10.14 -0.48 6.81
C ASN A 99 -9.56 -0.16 5.42
N THR A 100 -8.27 0.20 5.32
CA THR A 100 -7.58 0.44 4.05
C THR A 100 -7.55 -0.83 3.20
N HIS A 101 -7.10 -1.95 3.79
CA HIS A 101 -6.95 -3.21 3.07
C HIS A 101 -8.29 -3.88 2.76
N GLU A 102 -9.31 -3.73 3.62
CA GLU A 102 -10.69 -4.16 3.32
C GLU A 102 -11.24 -3.42 2.10
N GLU A 103 -11.08 -2.09 2.05
CA GLU A 103 -11.53 -1.28 0.92
C GLU A 103 -10.77 -1.64 -0.36
N PHE A 104 -9.45 -1.81 -0.27
CA PHE A 104 -8.63 -2.22 -1.38
C PHE A 104 -9.05 -3.59 -1.94
N LEU A 105 -9.21 -4.61 -1.08
CA LEU A 105 -9.58 -5.95 -1.50
C LEU A 105 -10.97 -6.02 -2.15
N ARG A 106 -11.92 -5.19 -1.71
CA ARG A 106 -13.24 -5.07 -2.35
C ARG A 106 -13.15 -4.58 -3.79
N ARG A 107 -12.10 -3.81 -4.13
CA ARG A 107 -11.89 -3.21 -5.46
C ARG A 107 -10.84 -3.94 -6.28
N LEU A 108 -10.06 -4.82 -5.67
CA LEU A 108 -9.07 -5.64 -6.36
C LEU A 108 -9.81 -6.71 -7.18
N PRO A 109 -9.65 -6.73 -8.52
CA PRO A 109 -10.31 -7.74 -9.34
C PRO A 109 -9.88 -9.17 -8.96
N GLU A 110 -10.74 -10.15 -9.25
CA GLU A 110 -10.48 -11.56 -8.95
C GLU A 110 -9.50 -12.19 -9.96
N THR A 111 -9.71 -11.96 -11.26
CA THR A 111 -8.85 -12.45 -12.35
C THR A 111 -8.70 -11.40 -13.43
N GLY A 112 -7.45 -11.12 -13.84
CA GLY A 112 -7.13 -10.01 -14.75
C GLY A 112 -7.79 -8.70 -14.32
N GLY A 113 -8.06 -7.81 -15.27
CA GLY A 113 -9.13 -6.84 -15.07
C GLY A 113 -8.68 -5.42 -14.80
N MET A 114 -9.49 -4.52 -15.37
CA MET A 114 -9.36 -3.11 -15.16
C MET A 114 -9.81 -2.74 -13.75
N VAL A 115 -9.12 -1.80 -13.15
CA VAL A 115 -9.49 -1.14 -11.90
C VAL A 115 -10.15 0.18 -12.25
N GLN A 116 -11.22 0.54 -11.53
CA GLN A 116 -11.85 1.85 -11.64
C GLN A 116 -11.91 2.49 -10.26
N LEU A 117 -11.32 3.69 -10.14
CA LEU A 117 -11.32 4.49 -8.92
C LEU A 117 -12.13 5.74 -9.19
N GLN A 118 -13.28 5.86 -8.52
CA GLN A 118 -14.29 6.88 -8.81
C GLN A 118 -14.37 7.93 -7.71
N SER A 119 -13.76 7.67 -6.56
CA SER A 119 -13.80 8.55 -5.40
C SER A 119 -12.42 8.72 -4.79
N VAL A 120 -12.29 9.79 -4.00
CA VAL A 120 -11.12 10.03 -3.16
C VAL A 120 -10.85 8.85 -2.23
N ARG A 121 -11.91 8.22 -1.70
CA ARG A 121 -11.78 7.06 -0.83
C ARG A 121 -11.15 5.86 -1.55
N ASP A 122 -11.57 5.61 -2.80
CA ASP A 122 -10.98 4.53 -3.61
C ASP A 122 -9.49 4.82 -3.86
N VAL A 123 -9.16 6.04 -4.27
CA VAL A 123 -7.78 6.45 -4.53
C VAL A 123 -6.93 6.36 -3.27
N ASP A 124 -7.41 6.86 -2.12
CA ASP A 124 -6.70 6.79 -0.85
C ASP A 124 -6.44 5.33 -0.47
N ALA A 125 -7.43 4.44 -0.56
CA ALA A 125 -7.24 3.02 -0.25
C ALA A 125 -6.14 2.39 -1.12
N TRP A 126 -6.13 2.68 -2.42
CA TRP A 126 -5.11 2.18 -3.35
C TRP A 126 -3.72 2.73 -3.05
N LEU A 127 -3.59 4.04 -2.88
CA LEU A 127 -2.30 4.69 -2.64
C LEU A 127 -1.68 4.26 -1.32
N HIS A 128 -2.48 4.17 -0.25
CA HIS A 128 -1.98 3.71 1.04
C HIS A 128 -1.61 2.23 1.02
N THR A 129 -2.41 1.37 0.38
CA THR A 129 -2.09 -0.05 0.22
C THR A 129 -0.75 -0.26 -0.51
N LEU A 130 -0.51 0.48 -1.59
CA LEU A 130 0.75 0.39 -2.34
C LEU A 130 1.95 0.83 -1.51
N ILE A 131 1.80 1.87 -0.67
CA ILE A 131 2.87 2.28 0.25
C ILE A 131 3.09 1.22 1.32
N ASP A 132 2.04 0.66 1.91
CA ASP A 132 2.17 -0.37 2.95
C ASP A 132 2.94 -1.59 2.41
N HIS A 133 2.60 -2.07 1.21
CA HIS A 133 3.33 -3.16 0.55
C HIS A 133 4.79 -2.77 0.27
N TYR A 134 5.04 -1.55 -0.22
CA TYR A 134 6.39 -1.05 -0.43
C TYR A 134 7.20 -1.01 0.88
N LYS A 135 6.60 -0.54 1.98
CA LYS A 135 7.24 -0.49 3.30
C LYS A 135 7.53 -1.89 3.84
N ALA A 136 6.61 -2.83 3.70
CA ALA A 136 6.83 -4.22 4.12
C ALA A 136 7.95 -4.89 3.32
N VAL A 137 7.95 -4.79 1.99
CA VAL A 137 9.03 -5.35 1.15
C VAL A 137 10.38 -4.67 1.43
N LYS A 138 10.38 -3.36 1.70
CA LYS A 138 11.60 -2.66 2.11
C LYS A 138 12.14 -3.20 3.44
N ALA A 139 11.26 -3.46 4.41
CA ALA A 139 11.62 -3.87 5.77
C ALA A 139 11.90 -5.37 5.95
N ALA A 140 11.34 -6.24 5.09
CA ALA A 140 11.55 -7.69 5.10
C ALA A 140 13.01 -8.13 4.92
N GLY A 141 13.87 -7.23 4.42
CA GLY A 141 15.30 -7.49 4.23
C GLY A 141 15.60 -8.50 3.11
N GLU A 142 16.85 -8.94 3.03
CA GLU A 142 17.33 -9.92 2.03
C GLU A 142 17.12 -11.38 2.48
N GLU A 143 16.85 -11.60 3.77
CA GLU A 143 16.65 -12.95 4.33
C GLU A 143 15.30 -13.58 3.94
N GLN A 144 14.33 -12.76 3.51
CA GLN A 144 12.95 -13.20 3.21
C GLN A 144 12.61 -13.14 1.73
N LEU A 145 13.37 -12.38 0.93
CA LEU A 145 13.11 -12.14 -0.49
C LEU A 145 14.43 -12.04 -1.24
N ASP A 146 14.49 -12.72 -2.38
CA ASP A 146 15.56 -12.55 -3.37
C ASP A 146 15.77 -11.05 -3.69
N PRO A 147 17.02 -10.54 -3.73
CA PRO A 147 17.28 -9.11 -3.93
C PRO A 147 16.70 -8.53 -5.22
N ASP A 148 16.73 -9.28 -6.32
CA ASP A 148 16.19 -8.83 -7.61
C ASP A 148 14.66 -8.82 -7.59
N ALA A 149 14.04 -9.84 -6.99
CA ALA A 149 12.61 -9.88 -6.76
C ALA A 149 12.15 -8.71 -5.86
N ARG A 150 12.90 -8.43 -4.79
CA ARG A 150 12.64 -7.31 -3.87
C ARG A 150 12.73 -5.97 -4.59
N ALA A 151 13.81 -5.72 -5.32
CA ALA A 151 14.00 -4.49 -6.09
C ALA A 151 12.88 -4.29 -7.13
N THR A 152 12.48 -5.38 -7.79
CA THR A 152 11.40 -5.40 -8.78
C THR A 152 10.05 -5.04 -8.15
N LEU A 153 9.68 -5.68 -7.03
CA LEU A 153 8.44 -5.39 -6.33
C LEU A 153 8.40 -3.94 -5.81
N MET A 154 9.49 -3.47 -5.21
CA MET A 154 9.59 -2.09 -4.74
C MET A 154 9.42 -1.08 -5.88
N ALA A 155 10.07 -1.32 -7.03
CA ALA A 155 9.92 -0.49 -8.21
C ALA A 155 8.48 -0.51 -8.73
N TRP A 156 7.83 -1.68 -8.76
CA TRP A 156 6.45 -1.81 -9.21
C TRP A 156 5.47 -1.05 -8.31
N PHE A 157 5.55 -1.21 -6.98
CA PHE A 157 4.68 -0.49 -6.05
C PHE A 157 4.85 1.02 -6.18
N ARG A 158 6.10 1.49 -6.21
CA ARG A 158 6.42 2.91 -6.34
C ARG A 158 5.91 3.49 -7.66
N ASN A 159 6.15 2.82 -8.78
CA ASN A 159 5.73 3.31 -10.09
C ASN A 159 4.20 3.33 -10.23
N THR A 160 3.52 2.29 -9.73
CA THR A 160 2.06 2.22 -9.74
C THR A 160 1.45 3.30 -8.86
N PHE A 161 2.02 3.56 -7.68
CA PHE A 161 1.62 4.67 -6.81
C PHE A 161 1.65 6.02 -7.54
N PHE A 162 2.79 6.36 -8.17
CA PHE A 162 2.92 7.65 -8.85
C PHE A 162 1.98 7.79 -10.06
N LYS A 163 1.74 6.70 -10.80
CA LYS A 163 0.80 6.70 -11.92
C LYS A 163 -0.64 6.94 -11.45
N ILE A 164 -1.10 6.24 -10.40
CA ILE A 164 -2.42 6.45 -9.82
C ILE A 164 -2.55 7.87 -9.28
N ARG A 165 -1.58 8.34 -8.48
CA ARG A 165 -1.61 9.68 -7.90
C ARG A 165 -1.71 10.74 -8.99
N ARG A 166 -0.86 10.67 -10.02
CA ARG A 166 -0.89 11.59 -11.16
C ARG A 166 -2.22 11.55 -11.92
N ALA A 167 -2.82 10.37 -12.08
CA ALA A 167 -4.13 10.25 -12.69
C ALA A 167 -5.23 10.87 -11.83
N ALA A 168 -5.23 10.61 -10.53
CA ALA A 168 -6.20 11.13 -9.58
C ALA A 168 -6.09 12.66 -9.40
N ASP A 169 -4.87 13.22 -9.41
CA ASP A 169 -4.63 14.67 -9.35
C ASP A 169 -5.29 15.39 -10.53
N ARG A 170 -5.30 14.78 -11.74
CA ARG A 170 -5.94 15.36 -12.94
C ARG A 170 -7.46 15.50 -12.81
N VAL A 171 -8.10 14.71 -11.96
CA VAL A 171 -9.57 14.70 -11.75
C VAL A 171 -9.98 15.14 -10.35
N GLY A 172 -9.04 15.65 -9.53
CA GLY A 172 -9.33 16.12 -8.17
C GLY A 172 -9.74 15.00 -7.21
N LEU A 173 -9.27 13.77 -7.42
CA LEU A 173 -9.55 12.62 -6.56
C LEU A 173 -8.45 12.36 -5.50
N THR A 174 -7.57 13.32 -5.24
CA THR A 174 -6.56 13.25 -4.17
C THR A 174 -6.89 14.23 -3.05
N ARG A 175 -6.78 13.77 -1.80
CA ARG A 175 -6.95 14.60 -0.60
C ARG A 175 -5.67 15.33 -0.17
N VAL A 176 -4.51 14.84 -0.60
CA VAL A 176 -3.20 15.22 -0.05
C VAL A 176 -2.42 16.09 -1.04
N ARG A 177 -2.24 17.38 -0.69
CA ARG A 177 -1.17 18.20 -1.27
C ARG A 177 0.18 17.72 -0.72
N PRO A 178 1.25 17.77 -1.53
CA PRO A 178 2.57 17.22 -1.19
C PRO A 178 3.10 17.67 0.17
#